data_AF-A0A495KW29-F1
#
_entry.id   AF-A0A495KW29-F1
#
_cell.length_a   1.000
_cell.length_b   1.000
_cell.length_c   1.000
_cell.angle_alpha   90.00
_cell.angle_beta   90.00
_cell.angle_gamma   90.00
#
_symmetry.space_group_name_H-M   'P 1'
#
loop_
_entity.id
_entity.type
_entity.pdbx_description
1 polymer ?
#
loop_
_entity_poly.entity_id
_entity_poly.type
_entity_poly.pdbx_seq_one_letter_code
_entity_poly.pdbx_strand_id
1 'polypeptide(L)'
;MPGTVYTALPDCAEALPTAELEEAAGSGSLRITGELTAGGDSTRLACDLAPHDWSEMRFRAEVEVLEPDDPQLAEHRAWIRAHLDEAEGSLAEEEIGAFTIDGWTYENGVWRSVGFGDGGISFAVSDIETDEADPSPMIMAATAFTMGNLIVQVSNERHSFEAREDLRDTIDRTEAIAALVQQRVLEVGETD
;
A
#
# COMPACT_ATOMS: atom_id res chain seq x y z
N MET A 1 -7.93 -21.50 -12.18
CA MET A 1 -8.27 -20.66 -13.34
C MET A 1 -6.95 -20.17 -13.92
N PRO A 2 -6.71 -20.16 -15.24
CA PRO A 2 -5.55 -19.44 -15.77
C PRO A 2 -5.60 -18.02 -15.21
N GLY A 3 -4.48 -17.54 -14.67
CA GLY A 3 -4.41 -16.22 -14.04
C GLY A 3 -4.73 -15.14 -15.06
N THR A 4 -5.51 -14.14 -14.66
CA THR A 4 -5.75 -12.95 -15.48
C THR A 4 -4.41 -12.29 -15.82
N VAL A 5 -4.17 -12.03 -17.10
CA VAL A 5 -2.98 -11.30 -17.59
C VAL A 5 -3.43 -9.90 -17.98
N TYR A 6 -2.86 -8.90 -17.33
CA TYR A 6 -3.10 -7.49 -17.60
C TYR A 6 -2.11 -6.98 -18.64
N THR A 7 -2.58 -6.17 -19.58
CA THR A 7 -1.75 -5.62 -20.68
C THR A 7 -1.58 -4.11 -20.58
N ALA A 8 -2.48 -3.41 -19.90
CA ALA A 8 -2.38 -1.97 -19.64
C ALA A 8 -3.12 -1.58 -18.35
N LEU A 9 -2.73 -0.42 -17.78
CA LEU A 9 -3.37 0.20 -16.63
C LEU A 9 -4.23 1.40 -17.05
N PRO A 10 -5.40 1.61 -16.41
CA PRO A 10 -6.10 2.89 -16.48
C PRO A 10 -5.25 4.04 -15.91
N ASP A 11 -5.59 5.28 -16.24
CA ASP A 11 -5.01 6.43 -15.53
C ASP A 11 -5.54 6.54 -14.09
N CYS A 12 -4.93 7.40 -13.26
CA CYS A 12 -5.33 7.52 -11.85
C CYS A 12 -6.79 7.97 -11.63
N ALA A 13 -7.34 8.77 -12.54
CA ALA A 13 -8.70 9.28 -12.40
C ALA A 13 -9.74 8.20 -12.73
N GLU A 14 -9.42 7.33 -13.68
CA GLU A 14 -10.22 6.17 -14.04
C GLU A 14 -10.05 5.01 -13.04
N ALA A 15 -8.82 4.81 -12.56
CA ALA A 15 -8.46 3.79 -11.58
C ALA A 15 -9.05 4.09 -10.21
N LEU A 16 -9.10 5.37 -9.79
CA LEU A 16 -9.42 5.73 -8.42
C LEU A 16 -10.52 6.81 -8.37
N PRO A 17 -11.80 6.42 -8.32
CA PRO A 17 -12.90 7.38 -8.22
C PRO A 17 -12.82 8.15 -6.90
N THR A 18 -12.80 9.48 -6.99
CA THR A 18 -12.52 10.38 -5.85
C THR A 18 -13.46 10.17 -4.66
N ALA A 19 -14.76 9.93 -4.89
CA ALA A 19 -15.73 9.78 -3.80
C ALA A 19 -15.48 8.52 -2.94
N GLU A 20 -15.14 7.39 -3.58
CA GLU A 20 -14.86 6.13 -2.87
C GLU A 20 -13.52 6.19 -2.14
N LEU A 21 -12.54 6.89 -2.71
CA LEU A 21 -11.27 7.18 -2.04
C LEU A 21 -11.42 8.08 -0.82
N GLU A 22 -12.23 9.13 -0.93
CA GLU A 22 -12.52 10.05 0.16
C GLU A 22 -13.17 9.31 1.34
N GLU A 23 -14.10 8.40 1.05
CA GLU A 23 -14.69 7.50 2.04
C GLU A 23 -13.63 6.56 2.65
N ALA A 24 -12.84 5.88 1.82
CA ALA A 24 -11.80 4.94 2.27
C ALA A 24 -10.69 5.61 3.11
N ALA A 25 -10.30 6.84 2.75
CA ALA A 25 -9.32 7.63 3.48
C ALA A 25 -9.88 8.28 4.75
N GLY A 26 -11.22 8.40 4.85
CA GLY A 26 -11.88 9.17 5.90
C GLY A 26 -11.65 10.68 5.79
N SER A 27 -11.53 11.19 4.55
CA SER A 27 -11.27 12.61 4.26
C SER A 27 -12.25 13.13 3.21
N GLY A 28 -12.80 14.33 3.40
CA GLY A 28 -13.80 14.92 2.48
C GLY A 28 -13.22 15.78 1.37
N SER A 29 -11.89 15.80 1.19
CA SER A 29 -11.25 16.59 0.13
C SER A 29 -9.88 16.04 -0.24
N LEU A 30 -9.84 15.07 -1.16
CA LEU A 30 -8.58 14.51 -1.67
C LEU A 30 -8.25 15.05 -3.07
N ARG A 31 -7.00 15.50 -3.24
CA ARG A 31 -6.42 15.73 -4.56
C ARG A 31 -5.73 14.46 -5.03
N ILE A 32 -6.19 13.95 -6.17
CA ILE A 32 -5.54 12.85 -6.88
C ILE A 32 -4.60 13.47 -7.92
N THR A 33 -3.32 13.13 -7.81
CA THR A 33 -2.33 13.40 -8.85
C THR A 33 -1.64 12.10 -9.19
N GLY A 34 -1.20 11.94 -10.43
CA GLY A 34 -0.42 10.75 -10.75
C GLY A 34 0.22 10.80 -12.12
N GLU A 35 1.08 9.83 -12.33
CA GLU A 35 1.85 9.65 -13.54
C GLU A 35 1.65 8.20 -14.00
N LEU A 36 1.29 8.05 -15.27
CA LEU A 36 1.32 6.78 -15.98
C LEU A 36 2.61 6.75 -16.79
N THR A 37 3.53 5.89 -16.38
CA THR A 37 4.81 5.69 -17.05
C THR A 37 4.75 4.36 -17.80
N ALA A 38 4.63 4.45 -19.12
CA ALA A 38 4.78 3.31 -20.02
C ALA A 38 6.21 3.33 -20.59
N GLY A 39 6.99 2.28 -20.37
CA GLY A 39 8.36 2.22 -20.89
C GLY A 39 8.97 0.82 -20.81
N GLY A 40 9.52 0.35 -21.93
CA GLY A 40 10.17 -0.96 -21.99
C GLY A 40 9.18 -2.11 -21.80
N ASP A 41 9.48 -2.99 -20.84
CA ASP A 41 8.77 -4.24 -20.52
C ASP A 41 7.74 -4.09 -19.38
N SER A 42 7.46 -2.85 -18.91
CA SER A 42 6.45 -2.61 -17.87
C SER A 42 5.64 -1.32 -18.07
N THR A 43 4.44 -1.31 -17.47
CA THR A 43 3.59 -0.13 -17.34
C THR A 43 3.33 0.13 -15.86
N ARG A 44 3.71 1.31 -15.38
CA ARG A 44 3.54 1.70 -13.97
C ARG A 44 2.60 2.89 -13.84
N LEU A 45 1.62 2.74 -12.96
CA LEU A 45 0.74 3.80 -12.47
C LEU A 45 1.18 4.19 -11.06
N ALA A 46 1.45 5.46 -10.83
CA ALA A 46 1.70 6.01 -9.49
C ALA A 46 0.70 7.13 -9.20
N CYS A 47 -0.18 6.92 -8.23
CA CYS A 47 -1.20 7.87 -7.80
C CYS A 47 -0.91 8.36 -6.40
N ASP A 48 -0.61 9.65 -6.26
CA ASP A 48 -0.53 10.35 -4.98
C ASP A 48 -1.91 10.92 -4.62
N LEU A 49 -2.38 10.59 -3.42
CA LEU A 49 -3.64 11.02 -2.83
C LEU A 49 -3.31 11.85 -1.60
N ALA A 50 -3.51 13.17 -1.69
CA ALA A 50 -3.21 14.07 -0.61
C ALA A 50 -4.35 15.08 -0.38
N PRO A 51 -4.64 15.45 0.87
CA PRO A 51 -5.52 16.56 1.17
C PRO A 51 -4.97 17.87 0.58
N HIS A 52 -5.85 18.83 0.37
CA HIS A 52 -5.48 20.13 -0.20
C HIS A 52 -4.50 20.90 0.69
N ASP A 53 -4.63 20.73 1.99
CA ASP A 53 -3.65 21.06 3.00
C ASP A 53 -2.79 19.82 3.27
N TRP A 54 -1.50 19.91 2.97
CA TRP A 54 -0.55 18.79 3.01
C TRP A 54 -0.24 18.30 4.45
N SER A 55 -1.08 18.64 5.44
CA SER A 55 -0.71 18.68 6.85
C SER A 55 -1.05 17.43 7.66
N GLU A 56 -1.79 16.45 7.14
CA GLU A 56 -2.33 15.38 8.02
C GLU A 56 -2.07 13.95 7.54
N MET A 57 -2.31 13.64 6.26
CA MET A 57 -2.29 12.26 5.77
C MET A 57 -1.99 12.23 4.27
N ARG A 58 -1.12 11.34 3.82
CA ARG A 58 -0.83 11.14 2.39
C ARG A 58 -0.87 9.66 2.06
N PHE A 59 -1.60 9.30 1.01
CA PHE A 59 -1.51 7.97 0.44
C PHE A 59 -0.78 8.00 -0.90
N ARG A 60 -0.13 6.90 -1.22
CA ARG A 60 0.44 6.63 -2.54
C ARG A 60 0.06 5.23 -2.97
N ALA A 61 -0.67 5.11 -4.07
CA ALA A 61 -0.99 3.85 -4.71
C ALA A 61 -0.11 3.66 -5.93
N GLU A 62 0.65 2.57 -5.97
CA GLU A 62 1.50 2.18 -7.09
C GLU A 62 1.05 0.82 -7.61
N VAL A 63 0.81 0.77 -8.92
CA VAL A 63 0.46 -0.46 -9.63
C VAL A 63 1.42 -0.60 -10.79
N GLU A 64 2.02 -1.78 -10.93
CA GLU A 64 2.90 -2.10 -12.05
C GLU A 64 2.42 -3.37 -12.76
N VAL A 65 2.23 -3.26 -14.07
CA VAL A 65 2.02 -4.39 -14.99
C VAL A 65 3.37 -4.82 -15.51
N LEU A 66 3.69 -6.10 -15.33
CA LEU A 66 4.88 -6.75 -15.88
C LEU A 66 4.49 -7.76 -16.95
N GLU A 67 5.43 -8.17 -17.80
CA GLU A 67 5.24 -9.36 -18.63
C GLU A 67 5.01 -10.61 -17.75
N PRO A 68 4.16 -11.58 -18.14
CA PRO A 68 3.85 -12.75 -17.30
C PRO A 68 5.05 -13.59 -16.86
N ASP A 69 6.10 -13.62 -17.69
CA ASP A 69 7.34 -14.35 -17.44
C ASP A 69 8.48 -13.43 -16.92
N ASP A 70 8.16 -12.20 -16.52
CA ASP A 70 9.15 -11.27 -15.99
C ASP A 70 9.71 -11.79 -14.64
N PRO A 71 11.05 -11.89 -14.49
CA PRO A 71 11.68 -12.35 -13.26
C PRO A 71 11.31 -11.50 -12.02
N GLN A 72 10.97 -10.22 -12.21
CA GLN A 72 10.57 -9.32 -11.13
C GLN A 72 9.30 -9.78 -10.43
N LEU A 73 8.37 -10.48 -11.10
CA LEU A 73 7.20 -11.05 -10.45
C LEU A 73 7.59 -12.12 -9.42
N ALA A 74 8.54 -12.98 -9.79
CA ALA A 74 9.05 -14.01 -8.88
C ALA A 74 9.83 -13.40 -7.71
N GLU A 75 10.64 -12.38 -7.99
CA GLU A 75 11.38 -11.62 -6.96
C GLU A 75 10.43 -10.92 -5.99
N HIS A 76 9.37 -10.27 -6.48
CA HIS A 76 8.42 -9.57 -5.63
C HIS A 76 7.58 -10.54 -4.77
N ARG A 77 7.15 -11.67 -5.33
CA ARG A 77 6.48 -12.73 -4.54
C ARG A 77 7.40 -13.30 -3.46
N ALA A 78 8.68 -13.49 -3.78
CA ALA A 78 9.67 -13.92 -2.79
C ALA A 78 9.90 -12.86 -1.71
N TRP A 79 9.89 -11.57 -2.08
CA TRP A 79 9.98 -10.45 -1.16
C TRP A 79 8.79 -10.42 -0.18
N ILE A 80 7.54 -10.50 -0.67
CA ILE A 80 6.33 -10.56 0.18
C ILE A 80 6.43 -11.72 1.17
N ARG A 81 6.85 -12.89 0.68
CA ARG A 81 6.99 -14.07 1.54
C ARG A 81 8.03 -13.88 2.63
N ALA A 82 9.19 -13.32 2.29
CA ALA A 82 10.23 -13.01 3.27
C ALA A 82 9.74 -12.03 4.34
N HIS A 83 8.92 -11.04 3.95
CA HIS A 83 8.32 -10.07 4.87
C HIS A 83 7.29 -10.71 5.79
N LEU A 84 6.46 -11.61 5.28
CA LEU A 84 5.53 -12.39 6.10
C LEU A 84 6.29 -13.27 7.12
N ASP A 85 7.35 -13.97 6.66
CA ASP A 85 8.17 -14.82 7.54
C ASP A 85 8.86 -14.00 8.64
N GLU A 86 9.36 -12.79 8.33
CA GLU A 86 9.96 -11.86 9.31
C GLU A 86 8.92 -11.29 10.28
N ALA A 87 7.76 -10.90 9.77
CA ALA A 87 6.65 -10.38 10.55
C ALA A 87 6.15 -11.41 11.57
N GLU A 88 5.88 -12.64 11.13
CA GLU A 88 5.50 -13.77 11.98
C GLU A 88 6.55 -14.10 13.04
N GLY A 89 7.83 -13.94 12.70
CA GLY A 89 8.94 -14.17 13.63
C GLY A 89 9.11 -13.09 14.68
N SER A 90 8.60 -11.87 14.45
CA SER A 90 8.79 -10.71 15.33
C SER A 90 7.57 -10.40 16.21
N LEU A 91 6.36 -10.50 15.67
CA LEU A 91 5.12 -10.09 16.35
C LEU A 91 3.97 -10.99 15.92
N ALA A 92 3.06 -11.32 16.85
CA ALA A 92 1.84 -12.05 16.45
C ALA A 92 0.96 -11.15 15.56
N GLU A 93 0.28 -11.76 14.59
CA GLU A 93 -0.64 -11.06 13.70
C GLU A 93 -1.69 -10.25 14.50
N GLU A 94 -1.98 -9.03 14.07
CA GLU A 94 -2.89 -8.06 14.71
C GLU A 94 -2.49 -7.60 16.14
N GLU A 95 -1.40 -8.10 16.72
CA GLU A 95 -0.85 -7.60 17.98
C GLU A 95 -0.15 -6.23 17.76
N ILE A 96 -0.16 -5.37 18.79
CA ILE A 96 0.59 -4.11 18.77
C ILE A 96 1.81 -4.26 19.69
N GLY A 97 3.01 -4.23 19.10
CA GLY A 97 4.25 -4.44 19.84
C GLY A 97 5.49 -4.09 19.02
N ALA A 98 6.64 -4.56 19.48
CA ALA A 98 7.87 -4.44 18.71
C ALA A 98 7.76 -5.26 17.43
N PHE A 99 8.00 -4.63 16.29
CA PHE A 99 7.81 -5.21 14.97
C PHE A 99 9.07 -5.04 14.14
N THR A 100 9.54 -6.12 13.51
CA THR A 100 10.71 -6.09 12.64
C THR A 100 10.27 -6.29 11.19
N ILE A 101 10.72 -5.39 10.32
CA ILE A 101 10.49 -5.46 8.87
C ILE A 101 11.65 -4.81 8.11
N ASP A 102 12.10 -5.43 7.02
CA ASP A 102 13.28 -5.00 6.24
C ASP A 102 14.55 -4.88 7.10
N GLY A 103 14.66 -5.70 8.15
CA GLY A 103 15.77 -5.67 9.10
C GLY A 103 15.76 -4.47 10.08
N TRP A 104 14.73 -3.63 10.07
CA TRP A 104 14.52 -2.53 11.02
C TRP A 104 13.52 -2.94 12.08
N THR A 105 13.76 -2.58 13.34
CA THR A 105 12.83 -2.86 14.44
C THR A 105 12.20 -1.57 14.94
N TYR A 106 10.87 -1.52 14.89
CA TYR A 106 10.05 -0.43 15.38
C TYR A 106 9.47 -0.81 16.74
N GLU A 107 9.44 0.12 17.69
CA GLU A 107 8.92 -0.15 19.04
C GLU A 107 7.40 -0.40 19.04
N ASN A 108 6.68 0.24 18.12
CA ASN A 108 5.27 -0.01 17.88
C ASN A 108 5.06 -0.28 16.39
N GLY A 109 4.64 -1.50 16.11
CA GLY A 109 4.06 -1.88 14.85
C GLY A 109 2.92 -2.86 15.05
N VAL A 110 2.24 -3.14 13.96
CA VAL A 110 1.20 -4.15 13.80
C VAL A 110 1.21 -4.57 12.35
N TRP A 111 0.85 -5.82 12.09
CA TRP A 111 0.80 -6.36 10.74
C TRP A 111 -0.34 -7.37 10.61
N ARG A 112 -0.73 -7.63 9.36
CA ARG A 112 -1.62 -8.72 8.98
C ARG A 112 -1.35 -9.24 7.59
N SER A 113 -1.72 -10.49 7.38
CA SER A 113 -1.76 -11.12 6.07
C SER A 113 -2.91 -10.54 5.24
N VAL A 114 -2.66 -10.36 3.96
CA VAL A 114 -3.64 -9.82 3.02
C VAL A 114 -4.32 -10.96 2.27
N GLY A 115 -5.66 -10.98 2.33
CA GLY A 115 -6.49 -11.99 1.68
C GLY A 115 -6.86 -11.71 0.23
N PHE A 116 -6.39 -10.61 -0.36
CA PHE A 116 -6.62 -10.27 -1.76
C PHE A 116 -5.44 -10.60 -2.68
N GLY A 117 -5.73 -10.73 -3.98
CA GLY A 117 -4.76 -11.16 -4.99
C GLY A 117 -4.27 -12.60 -4.79
N ASP A 118 -2.99 -12.82 -5.04
CA ASP A 118 -2.28 -14.08 -4.79
C ASP A 118 -1.69 -14.15 -3.36
N GLY A 119 -1.96 -13.13 -2.53
CA GLY A 119 -1.44 -12.95 -1.18
C GLY A 119 -0.58 -11.69 -1.06
N GLY A 120 -0.46 -11.19 0.17
CA GLY A 120 0.26 -9.97 0.49
C GLY A 120 0.46 -9.76 1.98
N ILE A 121 0.99 -8.60 2.33
CA ILE A 121 1.20 -8.14 3.70
C ILE A 121 0.69 -6.70 3.84
N SER A 122 0.07 -6.41 4.97
CA SER A 122 -0.14 -5.04 5.42
C SER A 122 0.53 -4.84 6.77
N PHE A 123 1.14 -3.69 6.97
CA PHE A 123 1.72 -3.31 8.24
C PHE A 123 1.62 -1.81 8.47
N ALA A 124 1.69 -1.43 9.74
CA ALA A 124 1.89 -0.05 10.16
C ALA A 124 2.92 -0.02 11.27
N VAL A 125 3.77 1.00 11.23
CA VAL A 125 4.80 1.28 12.22
C VAL A 125 4.73 2.74 12.60
N SER A 126 4.99 3.03 13.87
CA SER A 126 5.20 4.41 14.32
C SER A 126 6.69 4.65 14.51
N ASP A 127 7.19 5.76 13.99
CA ASP A 127 8.50 6.28 14.38
C ASP A 127 8.31 7.30 15.52
N ILE A 128 9.03 7.09 16.63
CA ILE A 128 9.06 8.01 17.80
C ILE A 128 10.42 8.75 17.85
N GLU A 129 11.19 8.79 16.77
CA GLU A 129 12.33 9.70 16.71
C GLU A 129 11.84 11.14 16.48
N THR A 130 11.41 11.78 17.55
CA THR A 130 11.26 13.24 17.59
C THR A 130 12.65 13.86 17.57
N ASP A 131 13.15 14.22 16.39
CA ASP A 131 14.19 15.24 16.30
C ASP A 131 13.59 16.54 16.87
N GLU A 132 14.33 17.31 17.68
CA GLU A 132 13.78 18.44 18.46
C GLU A 132 13.14 19.55 17.58
N ALA A 133 13.29 19.47 16.26
CA ALA A 133 12.75 20.39 15.27
C ALA A 133 11.34 20.03 14.73
N ASP A 134 10.88 18.78 14.83
CA ASP A 134 9.56 18.36 14.35
C ASP A 134 8.91 17.34 15.32
N PRO A 135 8.11 17.81 16.29
CA PRO A 135 7.70 17.02 17.46
C PRO A 135 6.52 16.07 17.19
N SER A 136 6.12 15.85 15.93
CA SER A 136 4.92 15.07 15.61
C SER A 136 5.29 13.65 15.22
N PRO A 137 4.95 12.63 16.06
CA PRO A 137 5.19 11.24 15.70
C PRO A 137 4.50 10.90 14.37
N MET A 138 5.15 10.06 13.57
CA MET A 138 4.65 9.67 12.26
C MET A 138 4.30 8.19 12.27
N ILE A 139 3.15 7.87 11.69
CA ILE A 139 2.78 6.50 11.33
C ILE A 139 3.05 6.33 9.85
N MET A 140 3.76 5.26 9.51
CA MET A 140 3.88 4.75 8.16
C MET A 140 3.13 3.43 8.09
N ALA A 141 2.22 3.30 7.13
CA ALA A 141 1.59 2.04 6.81
C ALA A 141 1.78 1.70 5.34
N ALA A 142 1.83 0.41 5.05
CA ALA A 142 1.90 -0.10 3.70
C ALA A 142 1.10 -1.40 3.56
N THR A 143 0.50 -1.58 2.40
CA THR A 143 -0.12 -2.81 1.93
C THR A 143 0.50 -3.18 0.59
N ALA A 144 1.10 -4.36 0.50
CA ALA A 144 1.73 -4.86 -0.71
C ALA A 144 1.19 -6.24 -1.07
N PHE A 145 0.82 -6.46 -2.33
CA PHE A 145 0.29 -7.73 -2.82
C PHE A 145 0.57 -7.91 -4.31
N THR A 146 0.40 -9.14 -4.79
CA THR A 146 0.45 -9.45 -6.24
C THR A 146 -0.90 -9.96 -6.72
N MET A 147 -1.21 -9.74 -8.00
CA MET A 147 -2.43 -10.25 -8.64
C MET A 147 -2.15 -10.56 -10.11
N GLY A 148 -1.97 -11.84 -10.46
CA GLY A 148 -1.60 -12.21 -11.83
C GLY A 148 -0.18 -11.72 -12.16
N ASN A 149 -0.05 -10.83 -13.15
CA ASN A 149 1.19 -10.14 -13.51
C ASN A 149 1.27 -8.69 -12.97
N LEU A 150 0.45 -8.38 -11.96
CA LEU A 150 0.48 -7.08 -11.28
C LEU A 150 1.27 -7.14 -9.97
N ILE A 151 2.03 -6.08 -9.73
CA ILE A 151 2.55 -5.71 -8.41
C ILE A 151 1.75 -4.50 -7.94
N VAL A 152 1.21 -4.56 -6.72
CA VAL A 152 0.45 -3.46 -6.13
C VAL A 152 1.03 -3.11 -4.77
N GLN A 153 1.25 -1.82 -4.55
CA GLN A 153 1.67 -1.26 -3.28
C GLN A 153 0.86 -0.01 -2.98
N VAL A 154 0.28 0.05 -1.78
CA VAL A 154 -0.35 1.26 -1.25
C VAL A 154 0.38 1.63 0.02
N SER A 155 0.86 2.86 0.13
CA SER A 155 1.42 3.40 1.37
C SER A 155 0.58 4.54 1.91
N ASN A 156 0.68 4.77 3.21
CA ASN A 156 0.06 5.84 3.97
C ASN A 156 1.08 6.43 4.94
N GLU A 157 1.24 7.74 4.92
CA GLU A 157 1.99 8.52 5.89
C GLU A 157 1.04 9.45 6.63
N ARG A 158 0.99 9.35 7.96
CA ARG A 158 0.11 10.15 8.81
C ARG A 158 0.87 10.69 10.01
N HIS A 159 0.75 11.99 10.26
CA HIS A 159 1.20 12.56 11.54
C HIS A 159 0.14 12.30 12.62
N SER A 160 0.56 11.74 13.76
CA SER A 160 -0.35 11.48 14.89
C SER A 160 0.36 11.60 16.23
N PHE A 161 -0.24 12.39 17.13
CA PHE A 161 0.17 12.43 18.54
C PHE A 161 -0.28 11.20 19.33
N GLU A 162 -1.18 10.38 18.78
CA GLU A 162 -1.72 9.15 19.34
C GLU A 162 -1.23 7.93 18.53
N ALA A 163 0.02 7.99 18.05
CA ALA A 163 0.53 7.10 17.01
C ALA A 163 0.29 5.61 17.27
N ARG A 164 0.43 5.14 18.52
CA ARG A 164 0.19 3.74 18.90
C ARG A 164 -1.29 3.34 18.79
N GLU A 165 -2.21 4.22 19.14
CA GLU A 165 -3.65 3.94 19.11
C GLU A 165 -4.20 3.96 17.67
N ASP A 166 -3.59 4.79 16.83
CA ASP A 166 -3.95 4.96 15.42
C ASP A 166 -3.36 3.91 14.47
N LEU A 167 -2.46 3.03 14.92
CA LEU A 167 -1.80 2.05 14.03
C LEU A 167 -2.80 1.17 13.27
N ARG A 168 -3.81 0.62 13.97
CA ARG A 168 -4.82 -0.25 13.34
C ARG A 168 -5.71 0.50 12.37
N ASP A 169 -6.19 1.69 12.75
CA ASP A 169 -6.95 2.58 11.87
C ASP A 169 -6.15 2.92 10.61
N THR A 170 -4.83 3.13 10.74
CA THR A 170 -3.96 3.45 9.61
C THR A 170 -3.78 2.25 8.68
N ILE A 171 -3.65 1.02 9.20
CA ILE A 171 -3.69 -0.19 8.36
C ILE A 171 -5.05 -0.31 7.68
N ASP A 172 -6.15 -0.17 8.41
CA ASP A 172 -7.52 -0.33 7.88
C ASP A 172 -7.78 0.60 6.69
N ARG A 173 -7.37 1.86 6.79
CA ARG A 173 -7.48 2.83 5.68
C ARG A 173 -6.58 2.47 4.49
N THR A 174 -5.33 2.08 4.76
CA THR A 174 -4.39 1.67 3.71
C THR A 174 -4.92 0.46 2.94
N GLU A 175 -5.46 -0.52 3.65
CA GLU A 175 -6.08 -1.69 3.05
C GLU A 175 -7.39 -1.39 2.32
N ALA A 176 -8.22 -0.48 2.82
CA ALA A 176 -9.43 -0.05 2.13
C ALA A 176 -9.08 0.54 0.75
N ILE A 177 -8.02 1.36 0.68
CA ILE A 177 -7.53 1.89 -0.60
C ILE A 177 -6.93 0.80 -1.47
N ALA A 178 -6.15 -0.14 -0.91
CA ALA A 178 -5.61 -1.26 -1.65
C ALA A 178 -6.71 -2.17 -2.25
N ALA A 179 -7.77 -2.43 -1.49
CA ALA A 179 -8.94 -3.17 -1.96
C ALA A 179 -9.67 -2.43 -3.08
N LEU A 180 -9.81 -1.10 -2.97
CA LEU A 180 -10.38 -0.28 -4.04
C LEU A 180 -9.50 -0.33 -5.29
N VAL A 181 -8.18 -0.15 -5.16
CA VAL A 181 -7.23 -0.26 -6.28
C VAL A 181 -7.39 -1.61 -6.97
N GLN A 182 -7.42 -2.72 -6.21
CA GLN A 182 -7.61 -4.05 -6.76
C GLN A 182 -8.93 -4.17 -7.52
N GLN A 183 -10.05 -3.77 -6.90
CA GLN A 183 -11.37 -3.85 -7.52
C GLN A 183 -11.40 -3.05 -8.83
N ARG A 184 -10.84 -1.85 -8.83
CA ARG A 184 -10.87 -0.96 -10.00
C ARG A 184 -9.96 -1.47 -11.11
N VAL A 185 -8.77 -1.97 -10.81
CA VAL A 185 -7.90 -2.61 -11.80
C VAL A 185 -8.57 -3.84 -12.39
N LEU A 186 -9.30 -4.63 -11.59
CA LEU A 186 -10.11 -5.76 -12.10
C LEU A 186 -11.26 -5.32 -13.02
N GLU A 187 -11.85 -4.17 -12.76
CA GLU A 187 -13.00 -3.65 -13.51
C GLU A 187 -12.61 -3.00 -14.84
N VAL A 188 -11.52 -2.22 -14.86
CA VAL A 188 -11.15 -1.37 -16.00
C VAL A 188 -9.78 -1.65 -16.60
N GLY A 189 -8.98 -2.55 -16.00
CA GLY A 189 -7.71 -2.98 -16.58
C GLY A 189 -7.92 -3.74 -17.89
N GLU A 190 -7.02 -3.54 -18.85
CA GLU A 190 -7.04 -4.30 -20.10
C GLU A 190 -6.43 -5.68 -19.86
N THR A 191 -7.09 -6.73 -20.36
CA THR A 191 -6.69 -8.14 -20.15
C THR A 191 -6.75 -8.96 -21.43
N ASP A 192 -5.83 -9.91 -21.60
CA ASP A 192 -5.78 -10.88 -22.71
C ASP A 192 -6.39 -12.26 -22.39
#